data_AF-L7ULC4-F1
#
_entry.id   AF-L7ULC4-F1
#
_cell.length_a   1.000
_cell.length_b   1.000
_cell.length_c   1.000
_cell.angle_alpha   90.00
_cell.angle_beta   90.00
_cell.angle_gamma   90.00
#
_symmetry.space_group_name_H-M   'P 1'
#
loop_
_entity.id
_entity.type
_entity.pdbx_description
1 polymer ?
#
loop_
_entity_poly.entity_id
_entity_poly.type
_entity_poly.pdbx_seq_one_letter_code
_entity_poly.pdbx_strand_id
1 'polypeptide(L)' 'MNLLEPIIFTGAALTGVAGAILGIRADPVWGVEGFVGGALRGVGGFVGGVVLGAVALYALVFALGALLALKARAGRRPPR' A
#
# COMPACT_ATOMS: atom_id res chain seq x y z
N MET A 1 8.17 -19.41 1.60
CA MET A 1 7.88 -18.01 1.23
C MET A 1 7.25 -18.03 -0.14
N ASN A 2 6.03 -17.53 -0.29
CA ASN A 2 5.36 -17.43 -1.58
C ASN A 2 5.90 -16.21 -2.35
N LEU A 3 5.99 -16.28 -3.68
CA LEU A 3 6.51 -15.18 -4.53
C LEU A 3 5.78 -13.84 -4.33
N LEU A 4 4.54 -13.87 -3.84
CA LEU A 4 3.73 -12.66 -3.58
C LEU A 4 4.08 -11.95 -2.27
N GLU A 5 4.54 -12.67 -1.25
CA GLU A 5 4.92 -12.07 0.04
C GLU A 5 5.96 -10.96 -0.10
N PRO A 6 7.13 -11.15 -0.76
CA PRO A 6 8.12 -10.08 -0.88
C PRO A 6 7.60 -8.88 -1.68
N ILE A 7 6.69 -9.10 -2.63
CA ILE A 7 6.08 -8.01 -3.42
C ILE A 7 5.15 -7.18 -2.53
N ILE A 8 4.29 -7.84 -1.75
CA ILE A 8 3.38 -7.16 -0.82
C ILE A 8 4.17 -6.41 0.26
N PHE A 9 5.20 -7.02 0.82
CA PHE A 9 6.05 -6.36 1.82
C PHE A 9 6.80 -5.15 1.25
N THR A 10 7.39 -5.30 0.05
CA THR A 10 8.11 -4.19 -0.58
C THR A 10 7.17 -3.04 -0.92
N GLY A 11 6.01 -3.33 -1.50
CA GLY A 11 5.04 -2.30 -1.84
C GLY A 11 4.44 -1.63 -0.59
N ALA A 12 4.15 -2.40 0.46
CA ALA A 12 3.73 -1.86 1.75
C ALA A 12 4.81 -0.92 2.34
N ALA A 13 6.08 -1.35 2.35
CA ALA A 13 7.18 -0.53 2.82
C ALA A 13 7.32 0.78 2.04
N LEU A 14 7.23 0.73 0.71
CA LEU A 14 7.29 1.93 -0.15
C LEU A 14 6.11 2.88 0.13
N THR A 15 4.92 2.34 0.34
CA THR A 15 3.73 3.14 0.66
C THR A 15 3.86 3.78 2.05
N GLY A 16 4.47 3.06 3.00
CA GLY A 16 4.87 3.60 4.30
C GLY A 16 5.85 4.75 4.17
N VAL A 17 6.94 4.57 3.43
CA VAL A 17 7.93 5.64 3.19
C VAL A 17 7.27 6.87 2.57
N ALA A 18 6.38 6.69 1.59
CA ALA A 18 5.62 7.79 0.99
C ALA A 18 4.73 8.50 2.03
N GLY A 19 3.98 7.74 2.83
CA GLY A 19 3.16 8.29 3.91
C GLY A 19 3.99 9.05 4.96
N ALA A 20 5.18 8.56 5.28
CA ALA A 20 6.11 9.22 6.20
C ALA A 20 6.57 10.57 5.68
N ILE A 21 6.99 10.62 4.41
CA ILE A 21 7.44 11.85 3.75
C ILE A 21 6.30 12.89 3.72
N LEU A 22 5.08 12.45 3.39
CA LEU A 22 3.91 13.32 3.38
C LEU A 22 3.56 13.82 4.79
N GLY A 23 3.66 12.96 5.81
CA GLY A 23 3.43 13.32 7.21
C GLY A 23 4.44 14.36 7.73
N ILE A 24 5.72 14.21 7.39
CA ILE A 24 6.78 15.15 7.80
C ILE A 24 6.62 16.51 7.09
N ARG A 25 6.23 16.52 5.81
CA ARG A 25 6.11 17.75 5.02
C ARG A 25 4.85 18.57 5.30
N ALA A 26 3.90 18.04 6.07
CA ALA A 26 2.60 18.67 6.29
C ALA A 26 2.64 19.90 7.19
N ASP A 27 3.69 20.11 8.01
CA ASP A 27 3.80 21.26 8.91
C ASP A 27 5.09 22.06 8.70
N PRO A 28 5.06 23.38 8.94
CA PRO A 28 6.26 24.19 8.96
C PRO A 28 7.09 23.88 10.23
N VAL A 29 8.35 23.48 10.02
CA VAL A 29 9.29 23.10 11.09
C VAL A 29 9.89 24.35 11.76
N TRP A 30 9.07 25.11 12.50
CA TRP A 30 9.57 26.19 13.34
C TRP A 30 9.51 25.78 14.81
N GLY A 31 10.68 25.71 15.45
CA GLY A 31 10.82 25.30 16.86
C GLY A 31 10.81 23.78 17.09
N VAL A 32 11.17 23.39 18.32
CA VAL A 32 11.27 21.98 18.74
C VAL A 32 9.92 21.27 18.67
N GLU A 33 8.83 21.98 18.98
CA GLU A 33 7.47 21.44 18.89
C GLU A 33 7.06 21.13 17.45
N GLY A 34 7.41 21.99 16.49
CA GLY A 34 7.19 21.73 15.06
C GLY A 34 8.01 20.55 14.53
N PHE A 35 9.24 20.38 15.03
CA PHE A 35 10.09 19.23 14.70
C PHE A 35 9.52 17.92 15.25
N VAL A 36 9.13 17.89 16.53
CA VAL A 36 8.55 16.69 17.18
C VAL A 36 7.18 16.36 16.59
N GLY A 37 6.34 17.38 16.34
CA GLY A 37 5.05 17.21 15.68
C GLY A 37 5.17 16.64 14.25
N GLY A 38 6.08 17.18 13.45
CA GLY A 38 6.38 16.67 12.11
C GLY A 38 6.92 15.23 12.13
N ALA A 39 7.79 14.89 13.10
CA ALA A 39 8.30 13.54 13.25
C ALA A 39 7.19 12.54 13.63
N LEU A 40 6.33 12.88 14.59
CA LEU A 40 5.21 12.02 15.00
C LEU A 40 4.19 11.82 13.88
N ARG A 41 3.89 12.86 13.10
CA ARG A 41 3.05 12.75 11.89
C ARG A 41 3.72 11.91 10.81
N GLY A 42 5.04 12.01 10.66
CA GLY A 42 5.83 11.12 9.80
C GLY A 42 5.70 9.64 10.20
N VAL A 43 5.79 9.33 11.49
CA VAL A 43 5.60 7.97 12.00
C VAL A 43 4.17 7.49 11.78
N GLY A 44 3.17 8.33 12.05
CA GLY A 44 1.77 8.01 11.77
C GLY A 44 1.51 7.76 10.28
N GLY A 45 2.08 8.59 9.42
CA GLY A 45 2.04 8.44 7.97
C GLY A 45 2.76 7.17 7.49
N PHE A 46 3.88 6.80 8.12
CA PHE A 46 4.57 5.54 7.83
C PHE A 46 3.68 4.34 8.14
N VAL A 47 3.16 4.25 9.36
CA VAL A 47 2.33 3.12 9.78
C VAL A 47 1.06 3.04 8.94
N GLY A 48 0.37 4.17 8.73
CA GLY A 48 -0.81 4.23 7.89
C GLY A 48 -0.51 3.83 6.44
N GLY A 49 0.59 4.31 5.88
CA GLY A 49 1.04 3.97 4.54
C GLY A 49 1.39 2.49 4.39
N VAL A 50 2.09 1.88 5.35
CA VAL A 50 2.42 0.44 5.33
C VAL A 50 1.15 -0.40 5.35
N VAL A 51 0.23 -0.11 6.28
CA VAL A 51 -1.00 -0.88 6.45
C VAL A 51 -1.88 -0.74 5.22
N LEU A 52 -2.13 0.49 4.77
CA LEU A 52 -2.96 0.75 3.60
C LEU A 52 -2.35 0.17 2.33
N GLY A 53 -1.03 0.29 2.16
CA GLY A 53 -0.30 -0.28 1.02
C GLY A 53 -0.40 -1.80 0.98
N ALA A 54 -0.23 -2.48 2.12
CA ALA A 54 -0.39 -3.93 2.21
C ALA A 54 -1.82 -4.37 1.84
N VAL A 55 -2.83 -3.70 2.40
CA VAL A 55 -4.25 -4.01 2.13
C VAL A 55 -4.59 -3.76 0.67
N ALA A 56 -4.16 -2.63 0.10
CA ALA A 56 -4.43 -2.26 -1.29
C ALA A 56 -3.78 -3.25 -2.28
N LEU A 57 -2.52 -3.63 -2.05
CA LEU A 57 -1.82 -4.59 -2.90
C LEU A 57 -2.45 -5.98 -2.82
N TYR A 58 -2.86 -6.41 -1.62
CA TYR A 58 -3.56 -7.67 -1.45
C TYR A 58 -4.90 -7.67 -2.21
N ALA A 59 -5.70 -6.60 -2.05
CA ALA A 59 -6.97 -6.44 -2.75
C ALA A 59 -6.78 -6.40 -4.28
N LEU A 60 -5.73 -5.74 -4.77
CA LEU A 60 -5.41 -5.67 -6.19
C LEU A 60 -5.09 -7.06 -6.76
N VAL A 61 -4.21 -7.82 -6.10
CA VAL A 61 -3.84 -9.18 -6.53
C VAL A 61 -5.06 -10.10 -6.51
N PHE A 62 -5.89 -10.00 -5.47
CA PHE A 62 -7.13 -10.76 -5.38
C PHE A 62 -8.11 -10.43 -6.53
N ALA A 63 -8.34 -9.14 -6.80
CA ALA A 63 -9.19 -8.68 -7.88
C ALA A 63 -8.68 -9.14 -9.26
N LEU A 64 -7.36 -9.09 -9.47
CA LEU A 64 -6.73 -9.59 -10.70
C LEU A 64 -6.96 -11.10 -10.87
N GLY A 65 -6.76 -11.87 -9.80
CA GLY A 65 -7.03 -13.31 -9.78
C GLY A 65 -8.49 -13.63 -10.08
N ALA A 66 -9.42 -12.91 -9.48
CA ALA A 66 -10.85 -13.06 -9.74
C ALA A 66 -11.20 -12.73 -11.20
N LEU A 67 -10.67 -11.63 -11.73
CA LEU A 67 -10.90 -11.22 -13.12
C LEU A 67 -10.36 -12.26 -14.12
N LEU A 68 -9.17 -12.78 -13.89
CA LEU A 68 -8.57 -13.83 -14.73
C LEU A 68 -9.38 -15.13 -14.65
N ALA A 69 -9.85 -15.51 -13.45
CA ALA A 69 -10.71 -16.68 -13.27
C ALA A 69 -12.06 -16.52 -14.01
N LEU A 70 -12.66 -15.34 -13.96
CA LEU A 70 -13.88 -15.02 -14.72
C LEU A 70 -13.64 -15.09 -16.23
N LYS A 71 -12.55 -14.52 -16.72
CA LYS A 71 -12.16 -14.59 -18.14
C LYS A 71 -11.93 -16.03 -18.60
N ALA A 72 -11.24 -16.84 -17.79
CA ALA A 72 -11.00 -18.24 -18.08
C ALA A 72 -12.31 -19.07 -18.13
N ARG A 73 -13.30 -18.74 -17.29
CA ARG A 73 -14.63 -19.36 -17.34
C ARG A 73 -15.42 -18.92 -18.58
N ALA A 74 -15.30 -17.66 -19.00
CA ALA A 74 -15.98 -17.16 -20.20
C ALA A 74 -15.47 -17.83 -21.49
N GLY A 75 -14.17 -18.11 -21.58
CA GLY A 75 -13.57 -18.81 -22.73
C GLY A 75 -13.88 -20.31 -22.82
N ARG A 76 -14.46 -20.92 -21.76
CA ARG A 76 -14.87 -22.34 -21.76
C ARG A 76 -16.33 -22.56 -22.16
N ARG A 77 -17.05 -21.54 -22.62
CA ARG A 77 -18.37 -21.75 -23.21
C ARG A 77 -18.20 -22.55 -24.51
N PRO A 78 -18.76 -23.78 -24.62
CA PRO A 78 -18.68 -24.52 -25.87
C PRO A 78 -19.39 -23.72 -26.98
N PRO A 79 -18.86 -23.70 -28.21
CA PRO A 79 -19.59 -23.16 -29.35
C PRO A 79 -20.91 -23.92 -29.46
N ARG A 80 -22.02 -23.18 -29.49
CA ARG A 80 -23.33 -23.71 -29.87
C ARG A 80 -23.38 -23.89 -31.38
#